data_AF-A0A3Q1K9K2-F1
#
_entry.id   AF-A0A3Q1K9K2-F1
#
_cell.length_a   1.000
_cell.length_b   1.000
_cell.length_c   1.000
_cell.angle_alpha   90.00
_cell.angle_beta   90.00
_cell.angle_gamma   90.00
#
_symmetry.space_group_name_H-M   'P 1'
#
loop_
_entity.id
_entity.type
_entity.pdbx_description
1 polymer ?
#
loop_
_entity_poly.entity_id
_entity_poly.type
_entity_poly.pdbx_seq_one_letter_code
_entity_poly.pdbx_strand_id
1 'polypeptide(L)'
;MCEGPSSISGPIPPDPSLFPQYYKRPASARGRLEGNHDGTLALLSGPLAPDPVLHPDCYSARTPAHAPRIGFNATHILERGQRGVVGELLKLDGVSITPVPKQKQRVHDFGKENVRRLREIQKRYKEQEAERAQSRPVPVKALWTSSKYQNVSSRLMAQLQVSSPIVKPQCQNFLKAHSNGGSIAPPRPHSKPSTVDVQRPASSKSAHSQDLQLQVQGQTLDFIKHNARAAGKTVLRRSQSLTNLRDKPVPSAVKGQVPQYLEERKEQWRKEKEERRRNAPDPTIPAGHTLMSETERQETLNSLKETHRSLVTELLSLPLKADNLSVQSRRAYLDSRLSEVEEAIKIFSRDKVYVKIDS
;
A
#
# COMPACT_ATOMS: atom_id res chain seq x y z
N MET A 1 -48.65 -11.48 14.43
CA MET A 1 -48.61 -11.99 13.05
C MET A 1 -47.18 -11.90 12.58
N CYS A 2 -46.48 -13.03 12.49
CA CYS A 2 -45.15 -13.11 11.92
C CYS A 2 -45.22 -14.16 10.81
N GLU A 3 -45.60 -13.72 9.61
CA GLU A 3 -45.59 -14.57 8.44
C GLU A 3 -44.22 -14.45 7.75
N GLY A 4 -43.46 -15.54 7.78
CA GLY A 4 -42.32 -15.74 6.89
C GLY A 4 -42.59 -17.02 6.08
N PRO A 5 -42.34 -17.03 4.76
CA PRO A 5 -42.68 -18.17 3.92
C PRO A 5 -41.73 -19.34 4.22
N SER A 6 -42.25 -20.39 4.85
CA SER A 6 -41.55 -21.67 5.02
C SER A 6 -41.52 -22.42 3.70
N SER A 7 -40.45 -22.24 2.93
CA SER A 7 -40.15 -23.01 1.72
C SER A 7 -39.53 -24.37 2.10
N ILE A 8 -40.31 -25.27 2.69
CA ILE A 8 -39.98 -26.70 2.75
C ILE A 8 -41.11 -27.45 2.07
N SER A 9 -41.00 -27.58 0.75
CA SER A 9 -41.76 -28.55 -0.03
C SER A 9 -40.83 -29.10 -1.09
N GLY A 10 -40.13 -30.17 -0.73
CA GLY A 10 -39.51 -31.07 -1.70
C GLY A 10 -40.48 -32.20 -2.05
N PRO A 11 -40.30 -32.88 -3.19
CA PRO A 11 -41.11 -34.03 -3.55
C PRO A 11 -41.06 -35.10 -2.45
N ILE A 12 -42.20 -35.75 -2.21
CA ILE A 12 -42.32 -36.84 -1.23
C ILE A 12 -41.31 -37.95 -1.61
N PRO A 13 -40.39 -38.33 -0.72
CA PRO A 13 -39.38 -39.33 -1.05
C PRO A 13 -40.04 -40.71 -1.22
N PRO A 14 -39.52 -41.57 -2.13
CA PRO A 14 -40.15 -42.84 -2.50
C PRO A 14 -40.20 -43.82 -1.32
N ASP A 15 -41.20 -44.69 -1.27
CA ASP A 15 -41.37 -45.64 -0.16
C ASP A 15 -40.10 -46.51 0.05
N PRO A 16 -39.52 -46.52 1.27
CA PRO A 16 -38.32 -47.29 1.57
C PRO A 16 -38.49 -48.81 1.42
N SER A 17 -39.72 -49.34 1.46
CA SER A 17 -39.99 -50.76 1.24
C SER A 17 -39.84 -51.18 -0.22
N LEU A 18 -40.12 -50.28 -1.17
CA LEU A 18 -40.06 -50.53 -2.61
C LEU A 18 -38.69 -50.15 -3.21
N PHE A 19 -38.01 -49.16 -2.62
CA PHE A 19 -36.74 -48.63 -3.13
C PHE A 19 -35.65 -48.55 -2.05
N PRO A 20 -35.23 -49.68 -1.46
CA PRO A 20 -34.24 -49.70 -0.37
C PRO A 20 -32.87 -49.16 -0.78
N GLN A 21 -32.55 -49.16 -2.08
CA GLN A 21 -31.29 -48.64 -2.62
C GLN A 21 -31.17 -47.11 -2.57
N TYR A 22 -32.30 -46.37 -2.59
CA TYR A 22 -32.30 -44.90 -2.49
C TYR A 22 -31.88 -44.41 -1.11
N TYR A 23 -32.05 -45.25 -0.08
CA TYR A 23 -31.72 -44.92 1.30
C TYR A 23 -30.41 -45.55 1.78
N LYS A 24 -29.70 -46.30 0.92
CA LYS A 24 -28.37 -46.83 1.25
C LYS A 24 -27.34 -45.70 1.21
N ARG A 25 -26.76 -45.40 2.38
CA ARG A 25 -25.68 -44.42 2.52
C ARG A 25 -24.39 -44.95 1.89
N PRO A 26 -23.78 -44.26 0.91
CA PRO A 26 -22.51 -44.69 0.33
C PRO A 26 -21.42 -44.73 1.42
N ALA A 27 -20.64 -45.83 1.44
CA ALA A 27 -19.59 -46.06 2.42
C ALA A 27 -18.37 -45.14 2.22
N SER A 28 -18.15 -44.64 0.99
CA SER A 28 -17.04 -43.75 0.67
C SER A 28 -17.49 -42.28 0.58
N ALA A 29 -16.59 -41.36 0.95
CA ALA A 29 -16.82 -39.92 0.82
C ALA A 29 -17.05 -39.48 -0.65
N ARG A 30 -16.48 -40.23 -1.60
CA ARG A 30 -16.65 -40.02 -3.04
C ARG A 30 -18.07 -40.38 -3.51
N GLY A 31 -18.61 -41.52 -3.06
CA GLY A 31 -19.97 -41.95 -3.41
C GLY A 31 -21.08 -41.00 -2.92
N ARG A 32 -20.82 -40.22 -1.86
CA ARG A 32 -21.76 -39.18 -1.38
C ARG A 32 -21.88 -37.97 -2.31
N LEU A 33 -20.87 -37.71 -3.12
CA LEU A 33 -20.84 -36.57 -4.05
C LEU A 33 -21.31 -36.94 -5.46
N GLU A 34 -21.18 -38.21 -5.84
CA GLU A 34 -21.44 -38.67 -7.22
C GLU A 34 -22.83 -39.31 -7.39
N GLY A 35 -23.50 -39.74 -6.31
CA GLY A 35 -24.76 -40.49 -6.40
C GLY A 35 -24.55 -41.90 -6.98
N ASN A 36 -25.46 -42.84 -6.71
CA ASN A 36 -25.37 -44.20 -7.21
C ASN A 36 -25.66 -44.23 -8.73
N HIS A 37 -24.64 -44.00 -9.56
CA HIS A 37 -24.70 -44.16 -11.02
C HIS A 37 -24.19 -45.54 -11.48
N ASP A 38 -23.96 -46.45 -10.54
CA ASP A 38 -23.39 -47.78 -10.79
C ASP A 38 -24.37 -48.77 -11.47
N GLY A 39 -25.57 -48.33 -11.86
CA GLY A 39 -26.54 -49.16 -12.58
C GLY A 39 -26.00 -49.74 -13.90
N THR A 40 -25.06 -49.02 -14.55
CA THR A 40 -24.49 -49.45 -15.85
C THR A 40 -23.23 -50.31 -15.68
N LEU A 41 -22.51 -50.20 -14.56
CA LEU A 41 -21.30 -51.00 -14.32
C LEU A 41 -21.59 -52.47 -13.98
N ALA A 42 -22.80 -52.77 -13.49
CA ALA A 42 -23.20 -54.14 -13.18
C ALA A 42 -23.35 -55.04 -14.42
N LEU A 43 -23.65 -54.46 -15.60
CA LEU A 43 -23.75 -55.21 -16.88
C LEU A 43 -22.39 -55.50 -17.53
N LEU A 44 -21.30 -54.90 -17.02
CA LEU A 44 -19.95 -54.98 -17.59
C LEU A 44 -19.05 -56.00 -16.88
N SER A 45 -19.54 -56.72 -15.87
CA SER A 45 -18.78 -57.74 -15.11
C SER A 45 -19.03 -59.18 -15.57
N GLY A 46 -19.44 -59.39 -16.82
CA GLY A 46 -19.54 -60.71 -17.44
C GLY A 46 -18.23 -61.15 -18.11
N PRO A 47 -17.99 -62.45 -18.33
CA PRO A 47 -16.77 -62.96 -18.95
C PRO A 47 -16.65 -62.70 -20.47
N LEU A 48 -17.69 -62.13 -21.10
CA LEU A 48 -17.75 -61.81 -22.53
C LEU A 48 -17.78 -60.30 -22.72
N ALA A 49 -16.95 -59.80 -23.65
CA ALA A 49 -16.89 -58.38 -23.98
C ALA A 49 -18.18 -57.94 -24.71
N PRO A 50 -18.75 -56.77 -24.38
CA PRO A 50 -20.01 -56.30 -24.96
C PRO A 50 -19.89 -55.98 -26.46
N ASP A 51 -20.97 -56.14 -27.24
CA ASP A 51 -20.93 -55.88 -28.68
C ASP A 51 -20.64 -54.40 -29.01
N PRO A 52 -19.60 -54.08 -29.79
CA PRO A 52 -19.24 -52.70 -30.16
C PRO A 52 -20.32 -51.96 -30.96
N VAL A 53 -21.25 -52.65 -31.62
CA VAL A 53 -22.33 -52.00 -32.38
C VAL A 53 -23.44 -51.51 -31.45
N LEU A 54 -23.70 -52.24 -30.36
CA LEU A 54 -24.76 -51.93 -29.39
C LEU A 54 -24.27 -51.02 -28.26
N HIS A 55 -22.95 -51.04 -27.99
CA HIS A 55 -22.34 -50.26 -26.91
C HIS A 55 -21.07 -49.51 -27.37
N PRO A 56 -21.21 -48.44 -28.18
CA PRO A 56 -20.07 -47.67 -28.70
C PRO A 56 -19.26 -46.98 -27.58
N ASP A 57 -19.94 -46.60 -26.51
CA ASP A 57 -19.38 -45.84 -25.39
C ASP A 57 -18.40 -46.68 -24.54
N CYS A 58 -18.53 -48.01 -24.58
CA CYS A 58 -17.66 -48.94 -23.84
C CYS A 58 -16.27 -49.09 -24.48
N TYR A 59 -16.11 -48.71 -25.75
CA TYR A 59 -14.88 -48.86 -26.52
C TYR A 59 -14.19 -47.53 -26.86
N SER A 60 -14.77 -46.39 -26.46
CA SER A 60 -14.14 -45.08 -26.66
C SER A 60 -12.96 -44.89 -25.69
N ALA A 61 -11.74 -44.87 -26.23
CA ALA A 61 -10.52 -44.53 -25.47
C ALA A 61 -10.49 -43.07 -24.97
N ARG A 62 -11.44 -42.24 -25.41
CA ARG A 62 -11.62 -40.86 -24.92
C ARG A 62 -12.78 -40.85 -23.95
N THR A 63 -12.49 -40.53 -22.69
CA THR A 63 -13.52 -40.17 -21.72
C THR A 63 -14.29 -38.96 -22.28
N PRO A 64 -15.64 -38.97 -22.25
CA PRO A 64 -16.41 -37.79 -22.67
C PRO A 64 -15.97 -36.61 -21.80
N ALA A 65 -15.59 -35.50 -22.44
CA ALA A 65 -15.11 -34.32 -21.75
C ALA A 65 -16.21 -33.81 -20.80
N HIS A 66 -16.03 -34.02 -19.50
CA HIS A 66 -16.97 -33.50 -18.50
C HIS A 66 -16.95 -31.97 -18.55
N ALA A 67 -18.14 -31.38 -18.65
CA ALA A 67 -18.30 -29.93 -18.54
C ALA A 67 -17.65 -29.46 -17.21
N PRO A 68 -16.82 -28.41 -17.24
CA PRO A 68 -16.19 -27.91 -16.02
C PRO A 68 -17.28 -27.49 -15.03
N ARG A 69 -17.19 -28.00 -13.80
CA ARG A 69 -18.13 -27.66 -12.72
C ARG A 69 -17.89 -26.22 -12.29
N ILE A 70 -18.69 -25.31 -12.83
CA ILE A 70 -18.61 -23.87 -12.58
C ILE A 70 -19.88 -23.45 -11.85
N GLY A 71 -19.73 -22.71 -10.74
CA GLY A 71 -20.88 -22.17 -10.01
C GLY A 71 -21.64 -21.13 -10.82
N PHE A 72 -22.93 -20.93 -10.52
CA PHE A 72 -23.82 -20.02 -11.24
C PHE A 72 -23.24 -18.61 -11.45
N ASN A 73 -22.53 -18.07 -10.46
CA ASN A 73 -21.93 -16.73 -10.52
C ASN A 73 -20.64 -16.65 -11.37
N ALA A 74 -20.12 -17.77 -11.87
CA ALA A 74 -18.85 -17.84 -12.60
C ALA A 74 -19.02 -18.27 -14.07
N THR A 75 -20.27 -18.43 -14.55
CA THR A 75 -20.61 -18.80 -15.93
C THR A 75 -20.04 -17.81 -16.95
N HIS A 76 -20.13 -16.50 -16.66
CA HIS A 76 -19.59 -15.42 -17.50
C HIS A 76 -18.07 -15.58 -17.77
N ILE A 77 -17.30 -16.19 -16.86
CA ILE A 77 -15.86 -16.40 -17.03
C ILE A 77 -15.58 -17.45 -18.10
N LEU A 78 -16.34 -18.55 -18.09
CA LEU A 78 -16.25 -19.59 -19.11
C LEU A 78 -16.71 -19.08 -20.47
N GLU A 79 -17.83 -18.36 -20.51
CA GLU A 79 -18.32 -17.76 -21.76
C GLU A 79 -17.30 -16.81 -22.37
N ARG A 80 -16.63 -16.00 -21.56
CA ARG A 80 -15.59 -15.09 -22.02
C ARG A 80 -14.39 -15.83 -22.63
N GLY A 81 -14.03 -17.01 -22.12
CA GLY A 81 -12.95 -17.83 -22.66
C GLY A 81 -13.32 -18.59 -23.94
N GLN A 82 -14.62 -18.86 -24.13
CA GLN A 82 -15.14 -19.57 -25.31
C GLN A 82 -15.53 -18.65 -26.48
N ARG A 83 -15.60 -17.34 -26.26
CA ARG A 83 -15.91 -16.35 -27.29
C ARG A 83 -14.64 -15.90 -28.03
N GLY A 84 -14.71 -15.83 -29.36
CA GLY A 84 -13.64 -15.38 -30.25
C GLY A 84 -13.04 -16.50 -31.10
N VAL A 85 -12.27 -16.13 -32.13
CA VAL A 85 -11.70 -17.05 -33.14
C VAL A 85 -10.90 -18.21 -32.50
N VAL A 86 -10.12 -17.91 -31.46
CA VAL A 86 -9.35 -18.93 -30.73
C VAL A 86 -10.27 -19.86 -29.93
N GLY A 87 -11.36 -19.34 -29.36
CA GLY A 87 -12.35 -20.14 -28.64
C GLY A 87 -13.16 -21.06 -29.55
N GLU A 88 -13.46 -20.62 -30.78
CA GLU A 88 -14.10 -21.46 -31.80
C GLU A 88 -13.17 -22.58 -32.29
N LEU A 89 -11.88 -22.28 -32.52
CA LEU A 89 -10.90 -23.28 -32.91
C LEU A 89 -10.74 -24.37 -31.84
N LEU A 90 -10.72 -23.99 -30.55
CA LEU A 90 -10.63 -24.94 -29.43
C LEU A 90 -11.87 -25.81 -29.26
N LYS A 91 -13.06 -25.35 -29.68
CA LYS A 91 -14.28 -26.17 -29.71
C LYS A 91 -14.23 -27.25 -30.78
N LEU A 92 -13.56 -26.98 -31.90
CA LEU A 92 -13.45 -27.92 -33.03
C LEU A 92 -12.41 -29.01 -32.76
N ASP A 93 -11.29 -28.66 -32.12
CA ASP A 93 -10.18 -29.61 -31.93
C ASP A 93 -10.28 -30.46 -30.65
N GLY A 94 -11.22 -30.16 -29.73
CA GLY A 94 -11.36 -30.91 -28.47
C GLY A 94 -10.12 -30.87 -27.56
N VAL A 95 -9.23 -29.89 -27.77
CA VAL A 95 -7.96 -29.77 -27.06
C VAL A 95 -8.15 -28.93 -25.79
N SER A 96 -8.10 -29.57 -24.63
CA SER A 96 -8.01 -28.87 -23.35
C SER A 96 -6.58 -28.33 -23.15
N ILE A 97 -6.37 -27.03 -23.34
CA ILE A 97 -5.11 -26.39 -22.99
C ILE A 97 -5.04 -26.29 -21.45
N THR A 98 -4.21 -27.12 -20.82
CA THR A 98 -3.81 -26.90 -19.43
C THR A 98 -3.01 -25.58 -19.38
N PRO A 99 -3.46 -24.56 -18.64
CA PRO A 99 -2.77 -23.28 -18.61
C PRO A 99 -1.37 -23.48 -17.99
N VAL A 100 -0.34 -23.11 -18.75
CA VAL A 100 1.06 -23.06 -18.29
C VAL A 100 1.12 -22.16 -17.04
N PRO A 101 1.73 -22.61 -15.93
CA PRO A 101 1.77 -21.83 -14.70
C PRO A 101 2.56 -20.54 -14.94
N LYS A 102 1.86 -19.40 -14.91
CA LYS A 102 2.51 -18.08 -14.87
C LYS A 102 3.44 -18.04 -13.66
N GLN A 103 4.69 -17.61 -13.85
CA GLN A 103 5.60 -17.35 -12.73
C GLN A 103 4.90 -16.41 -11.74
N LYS A 104 4.67 -16.91 -10.51
CA LYS A 104 4.06 -16.10 -9.45
C LYS A 104 4.95 -14.87 -9.23
N GLN A 105 4.36 -13.68 -9.36
CA GLN A 105 5.00 -12.45 -8.91
C GLN A 105 5.45 -12.66 -7.47
N ARG A 106 6.73 -12.38 -7.17
CA ARG A 106 7.25 -12.53 -5.81
C ARG A 106 6.46 -11.59 -4.90
N VAL A 107 5.70 -12.18 -3.98
CA VAL A 107 4.96 -11.42 -2.97
C VAL A 107 5.98 -10.69 -2.10
N HIS A 108 5.85 -9.37 -2.01
CA HIS A 108 6.78 -8.55 -1.25
C HIS A 108 6.49 -8.69 0.25
N ASP A 109 7.52 -9.01 1.05
CA ASP A 109 7.40 -9.15 2.50
C ASP A 109 7.38 -7.76 3.17
N PHE A 110 6.25 -7.06 3.11
CA PHE A 110 6.08 -5.73 3.72
C PHE A 110 6.43 -5.70 5.22
N GLY A 111 6.27 -6.82 5.94
CA GLY A 111 6.70 -6.93 7.34
C GLY A 111 8.21 -6.74 7.53
N LYS A 112 9.03 -7.35 6.67
CA LYS A 112 10.50 -7.21 6.73
C LYS A 112 10.95 -5.81 6.32
N GLU A 113 10.31 -5.24 5.31
CA GLU A 113 10.57 -3.87 4.86
C GLU A 113 10.22 -2.86 5.95
N ASN A 114 9.05 -3.00 6.59
CA ASN A 114 8.62 -2.14 7.70
C ASN A 114 9.60 -2.22 8.89
N VAL A 115 10.10 -3.42 9.22
CA VAL A 115 11.12 -3.58 10.27
C VAL A 115 12.44 -2.90 9.88
N ARG A 116 12.89 -3.04 8.62
CA ARG A 116 14.09 -2.33 8.14
C ARG A 116 13.91 -0.82 8.22
N ARG A 117 12.78 -0.31 7.75
CA ARG A 117 12.42 1.10 7.80
C ARG A 117 12.36 1.63 9.23
N LEU A 118 11.79 0.87 10.17
CA LEU A 118 11.74 1.25 11.58
C LEU A 118 13.15 1.35 12.18
N ARG A 119 14.03 0.39 11.88
CA ARG A 119 15.44 0.44 12.33
C ARG A 119 16.19 1.61 11.73
N GLU A 120 15.93 1.93 10.47
CA GLU A 120 16.56 3.06 9.78
C GLU A 120 16.11 4.40 10.36
N ILE A 121 14.82 4.55 10.66
CA ILE A 121 14.28 5.72 11.38
C ILE A 121 14.93 5.85 12.76
N GLN A 122 15.01 4.77 13.53
CA GLN A 122 15.66 4.77 14.85
C GLN A 122 17.14 5.16 14.76
N LYS A 123 17.85 4.66 13.74
CA LYS A 123 19.25 5.00 13.47
C LYS A 123 19.41 6.49 13.18
N ARG A 124 18.59 7.05 12.28
CA ARG A 124 18.61 8.48 11.95
C ARG A 124 18.32 9.37 13.15
N TYR A 125 17.34 9.02 13.98
CA TYR A 125 17.05 9.77 15.20
C TYR A 125 18.23 9.78 16.18
N LYS A 126 18.93 8.64 16.29
CA LYS A 126 20.13 8.52 17.14
C LYS A 126 21.29 9.36 16.60
N GLU A 127 21.50 9.35 15.29
CA GLU A 127 22.52 10.19 14.62
C GLU A 127 22.20 11.68 14.78
N GLN A 128 20.94 12.08 14.55
CA GLN A 128 20.50 13.46 14.71
C GLN A 128 20.61 13.95 16.16
N GLU A 129 20.33 13.10 17.15
CA GLU A 129 20.56 13.43 18.57
C GLU A 129 22.05 13.53 18.90
N ALA A 130 22.91 12.71 18.27
CA ALA A 130 24.37 12.80 18.43
C ALA A 130 24.93 14.08 17.80
N GLU A 131 24.50 14.44 16.59
CA GLU A 131 24.82 15.70 15.93
C GLU A 131 24.33 16.88 16.77
N ARG A 132 23.10 16.82 17.30
CA ARG A 132 22.55 17.85 18.18
C ARG A 132 23.31 17.95 19.51
N ALA A 133 23.81 16.84 20.03
CA ALA A 133 24.66 16.84 21.23
C ALA A 133 26.05 17.46 20.94
N GLN A 134 26.62 17.20 19.76
CA GLN A 134 27.87 17.79 19.30
C GLN A 134 27.72 19.29 18.98
N SER A 135 26.58 19.70 18.43
CA SER A 135 26.28 21.08 18.03
C SER A 135 25.64 21.92 19.14
N ARG A 136 25.38 21.36 20.32
CA ARG A 136 24.88 22.13 21.47
C ARG A 136 25.95 23.14 21.85
N PRO A 137 25.68 24.46 21.74
CA PRO A 137 26.64 25.44 22.21
C PRO A 137 26.86 25.21 23.70
N VAL A 138 28.13 25.13 24.10
CA VAL A 138 28.52 25.10 25.51
C VAL A 138 27.81 26.29 26.16
N PRO A 139 27.00 26.07 27.22
CA PRO A 139 26.21 27.14 27.79
C PRO A 139 27.14 28.29 28.18
N VAL A 140 26.84 29.51 27.71
CA VAL A 140 27.64 30.74 27.93
C VAL A 140 27.78 31.07 29.43
N LYS A 141 26.93 30.47 30.26
CA LYS A 141 27.13 30.37 31.72
C LYS A 141 27.36 28.90 32.09
N ALA A 142 28.54 28.39 31.77
CA ALA A 142 29.09 27.29 32.52
C ALA A 142 29.25 27.83 33.94
N LEU A 143 28.34 27.45 34.83
CA LEU A 143 28.63 27.52 36.26
C LEU A 143 29.95 26.75 36.40
N TRP A 144 31.00 27.48 36.74
CA TRP A 144 32.36 27.02 36.95
C TRP A 144 32.28 25.92 38.00
N THR A 145 32.13 24.68 37.55
CA THR A 145 32.23 23.52 38.40
C THR A 145 33.70 23.45 38.77
N SER A 146 34.04 23.90 39.99
CA SER A 146 35.40 23.73 40.47
C SER A 146 35.75 22.24 40.41
N SER A 147 37.00 21.93 40.07
CA SER A 147 37.52 20.54 39.99
C SER A 147 37.20 19.72 41.25
N LYS A 148 37.07 20.40 42.40
CA LYS A 148 36.63 19.86 43.69
C LYS A 148 35.31 19.07 43.64
N TYR A 149 34.40 19.39 42.71
CA TYR A 149 33.06 18.78 42.65
C TYR A 149 32.78 18.00 41.36
N GLN A 150 33.76 17.84 40.47
CA GLN A 150 33.56 17.15 39.18
C GLN A 150 33.24 15.65 39.34
N ASN A 151 33.74 15.03 40.42
CA ASN A 151 33.55 13.61 40.72
C ASN A 151 32.58 13.34 41.88
N VAL A 152 31.84 14.36 42.35
CA VAL A 152 30.89 14.18 43.45
C VAL A 152 29.55 13.75 42.86
N SER A 153 29.33 12.43 42.82
CA SER A 153 28.05 11.85 42.42
C SER A 153 26.92 12.33 43.35
N SER A 154 25.79 12.72 42.76
CA SER A 154 24.60 13.16 43.53
C SER A 154 24.21 12.12 44.58
N ARG A 155 23.89 12.56 45.81
CA ARG A 155 23.38 11.67 46.87
C ARG A 155 22.08 10.95 46.46
N LEU A 156 21.30 11.55 45.54
CA LEU A 156 20.13 10.91 44.93
C LEU A 156 20.52 9.74 44.01
N MET A 157 21.65 9.82 43.30
CA MET A 157 22.16 8.71 42.49
C MET A 157 22.65 7.55 43.37
N ALA A 158 23.25 7.86 44.52
CA ALA A 158 23.63 6.83 45.50
C ALA A 158 22.39 6.14 46.10
N GLN A 159 21.32 6.87 46.42
CA GLN A 159 20.05 6.30 46.91
C GLN A 159 19.33 5.45 45.85
N LEU A 160 19.43 5.81 44.57
CA LEU A 160 18.85 5.03 43.46
C LEU A 160 19.65 3.76 43.16
N GLN A 161 20.97 3.75 43.35
CA GLN A 161 21.79 2.54 43.19
C GLN A 161 21.62 1.55 44.35
N VAL A 162 21.50 2.05 45.59
CA VAL A 162 21.30 1.21 46.79
C VAL A 162 19.90 0.58 46.83
N SER A 163 18.93 1.10 46.09
CA SER A 163 17.57 0.54 45.98
C SER A 163 17.42 -0.50 44.87
N SER A 164 18.48 -1.28 44.60
CA SER A 164 18.39 -2.50 43.78
C SER A 164 18.21 -3.74 44.67
N PRO A 165 17.01 -4.07 45.20
CA PRO A 165 16.86 -5.32 45.93
C PRO A 165 16.81 -6.48 44.95
N ILE A 166 17.76 -7.40 45.15
CA ILE A 166 17.70 -8.81 44.77
C ILE A 166 16.30 -9.34 45.08
N VAL A 167 15.66 -9.91 44.07
CA VAL A 167 14.31 -10.49 44.12
C VAL A 167 14.26 -11.61 45.16
N LYS A 168 13.60 -11.36 46.30
CA LYS A 168 13.15 -12.41 47.22
C LYS A 168 11.67 -12.75 46.92
N PRO A 169 11.30 -14.03 46.78
CA PRO A 169 9.97 -14.45 46.31
C PRO A 169 8.96 -14.51 47.47
N GLN A 170 8.85 -13.44 48.28
CA GLN A 170 7.96 -13.46 49.45
C GLN A 170 7.32 -12.10 49.72
N CYS A 171 6.65 -11.54 48.72
CA CYS A 171 5.72 -10.42 48.90
C CYS A 171 4.55 -10.60 47.91
N GLN A 172 3.79 -11.69 48.01
CA GLN A 172 2.59 -11.88 47.17
C GLN A 172 1.34 -11.17 47.70
N ASN A 173 1.30 -10.69 48.95
CA ASN A 173 0.06 -10.12 49.53
C ASN A 173 0.28 -8.85 50.35
N PHE A 174 0.88 -7.80 49.79
CA PHE A 174 0.77 -6.46 50.37
C PHE A 174 0.34 -5.45 49.30
N LEU A 175 -0.76 -4.75 49.59
CA LEU A 175 -1.29 -3.65 48.79
C LEU A 175 -0.26 -2.52 48.70
N LYS A 176 0.26 -2.31 47.48
CA LYS A 176 1.23 -1.28 47.16
C LYS A 176 0.48 -0.02 46.72
N ALA A 177 0.82 1.13 47.31
CA ALA A 177 0.26 2.41 46.93
C ALA A 177 0.48 2.66 45.42
N HIS A 178 -0.57 3.16 44.74
CA HIS A 178 -0.72 3.34 43.28
C HIS A 178 -1.17 2.11 42.47
N SER A 179 -2.03 1.26 43.05
CA SER A 179 -2.78 0.23 42.31
C SER A 179 -3.93 0.75 41.45
N ASN A 180 -4.19 2.06 41.38
CA ASN A 180 -5.08 2.63 40.37
C ASN A 180 -4.67 4.08 40.07
N GLY A 181 -4.39 4.38 38.80
CA GLY A 181 -4.27 5.75 38.30
C GLY A 181 -2.90 6.03 37.69
N GLY A 182 -2.86 6.00 36.36
CA GLY A 182 -1.67 6.03 35.54
C GLY A 182 -0.85 7.32 35.62
N SER A 183 0.45 7.16 35.42
CA SER A 183 1.35 8.27 35.21
C SER A 183 1.22 8.79 33.79
N ILE A 184 0.77 10.03 33.75
CA ILE A 184 0.96 11.04 32.72
C ILE A 184 2.41 11.02 32.21
N ALA A 185 2.54 11.09 30.89
CA ALA A 185 3.78 11.31 30.16
C ALA A 185 4.30 12.77 30.29
N PRO A 186 5.61 12.99 30.13
CA PRO A 186 6.13 14.28 29.65
C PRO A 186 7.17 14.10 28.49
N PRO A 187 7.70 15.17 27.86
CA PRO A 187 7.05 16.41 27.40
C PRO A 187 7.52 16.93 25.99
N ARG A 188 6.71 17.84 25.39
CA ARG A 188 7.08 19.06 24.56
C ARG A 188 7.60 18.86 23.10
N PRO A 189 7.67 19.89 22.18
CA PRO A 189 7.13 21.28 22.16
C PRO A 189 6.80 21.97 20.77
N HIS A 190 6.31 23.23 20.85
CA HIS A 190 6.43 24.44 19.96
C HIS A 190 5.84 24.55 18.53
N SER A 191 4.98 25.58 18.33
CA SER A 191 5.21 26.68 17.35
C SER A 191 4.39 27.94 17.73
N LYS A 192 4.91 29.11 17.34
CA LYS A 192 4.74 30.45 17.97
C LYS A 192 3.68 31.36 17.25
N PRO A 193 3.70 32.72 17.33
CA PRO A 193 2.56 33.51 17.79
C PRO A 193 1.98 34.45 16.71
N SER A 194 0.73 34.90 16.87
CA SER A 194 0.25 36.10 16.17
C SER A 194 -0.51 36.99 17.15
N THR A 195 0.08 38.17 17.36
CA THR A 195 -0.50 39.52 17.53
C THR A 195 -1.96 39.72 17.93
N VAL A 196 -2.14 40.89 18.56
CA VAL A 196 -3.33 41.73 18.84
C VAL A 196 -4.13 41.50 20.14
N ASP A 197 -3.85 42.42 21.07
CA ASP A 197 -4.79 43.26 21.82
C ASP A 197 -6.03 42.63 22.44
N VAL A 198 -6.03 42.52 23.76
CA VAL A 198 -7.21 42.90 24.56
C VAL A 198 -6.77 43.65 25.80
N GLN A 199 -7.25 44.88 25.87
CA GLN A 199 -7.08 45.85 26.93
C GLN A 199 -7.59 45.33 28.27
N ARG A 200 -6.78 45.60 29.30
CA ARG A 200 -7.22 45.73 30.69
C ARG A 200 -8.06 47.01 30.82
N PRO A 201 -9.26 46.97 31.42
CA PRO A 201 -9.76 48.08 32.20
C PRO A 201 -9.27 47.91 33.64
N ALA A 202 -8.63 48.96 34.14
CA ALA A 202 -8.37 49.15 35.55
C ALA A 202 -9.63 49.61 36.27
N SER A 203 -9.50 49.72 37.60
CA SER A 203 -10.47 50.24 38.57
C SER A 203 -11.35 49.13 39.17
N SER A 204 -11.46 48.97 40.48
CA SER A 204 -11.21 49.94 41.54
C SER A 204 -11.04 49.20 42.87
N LYS A 205 -10.07 49.70 43.64
CA LYS A 205 -10.18 49.99 45.07
C LYS A 205 -10.25 48.80 46.02
N SER A 206 -9.07 48.58 46.58
CA SER A 206 -8.80 48.20 47.97
C SER A 206 -9.99 48.29 48.92
N ALA A 207 -10.29 47.18 49.58
CA ALA A 207 -10.61 47.19 50.99
C ALA A 207 -9.99 45.93 51.61
N HIS A 208 -8.87 46.17 52.29
CA HIS A 208 -8.41 45.46 53.47
C HIS A 208 -8.24 43.93 53.36
N SER A 209 -6.97 43.55 53.18
CA SER A 209 -6.38 42.46 53.95
C SER A 209 -6.56 42.77 55.45
N GLN A 210 -7.73 42.46 56.00
CA GLN A 210 -7.81 42.14 57.41
C GLN A 210 -7.46 40.66 57.50
N ASP A 211 -6.23 40.44 57.94
CA ASP A 211 -5.92 39.37 58.86
C ASP A 211 -7.09 39.25 59.83
N LEU A 212 -8.02 38.33 59.55
CA LEU A 212 -9.08 37.99 60.48
C LEU A 212 -8.40 37.18 61.58
N GLN A 213 -7.71 37.92 62.44
CA GLN A 213 -7.51 37.60 63.83
C GLN A 213 -8.89 37.13 64.32
N LEU A 214 -9.06 35.82 64.49
CA LEU A 214 -10.25 35.23 65.08
C LEU A 214 -10.30 35.71 66.54
N GLN A 215 -10.77 36.93 66.72
CA GLN A 215 -11.10 37.46 68.02
C GLN A 215 -12.39 36.74 68.43
N VAL A 216 -12.22 35.59 69.10
CA VAL A 216 -13.31 34.93 69.82
C VAL A 216 -13.62 35.83 71.02
N GLN A 217 -14.38 36.89 70.78
CA GLN A 217 -15.00 37.68 71.84
C GLN A 217 -16.02 36.78 72.53
N GLY A 218 -15.62 36.07 73.58
CA GLY A 218 -16.43 35.61 74.72
C GLY A 218 -17.78 34.90 74.49
N GLN A 219 -18.18 34.63 73.25
CA GLN A 219 -19.43 33.97 72.92
C GLN A 219 -19.07 32.62 72.34
N THR A 220 -19.57 31.58 72.99
CA THR A 220 -19.42 30.18 72.62
C THR A 220 -20.11 29.93 71.27
N LEU A 221 -19.39 30.15 70.18
CA LEU A 221 -19.87 29.81 68.84
C LEU A 221 -20.03 28.29 68.74
N ASP A 222 -21.26 27.82 68.50
CA ASP A 222 -21.57 26.42 68.29
C ASP A 222 -21.08 26.01 66.89
N PHE A 223 -19.83 25.55 66.83
CA PHE A 223 -19.17 25.12 65.60
C PHE A 223 -19.93 23.97 64.90
N ILE A 224 -20.70 23.17 65.63
CA ILE A 224 -21.49 22.07 65.06
C ILE A 224 -22.61 22.65 64.20
N LYS A 225 -23.37 23.62 64.72
CA LYS A 225 -24.43 24.30 63.96
C LYS A 225 -23.88 25.14 62.81
N HIS A 226 -22.76 25.83 63.03
CA HIS A 226 -22.10 26.60 61.98
C HIS A 226 -21.63 25.69 60.82
N ASN A 227 -20.98 24.57 61.14
CA ASN A 227 -20.48 23.63 60.13
C ASN A 227 -21.62 22.89 59.41
N ALA A 228 -22.69 22.51 60.12
CA ALA A 228 -23.89 21.93 59.49
C ALA A 228 -24.54 22.89 58.48
N ARG A 229 -24.65 24.18 58.84
CA ARG A 229 -25.17 25.22 57.92
C ARG A 229 -24.22 25.50 56.76
N ALA A 230 -22.91 25.45 56.99
CA ALA A 230 -21.91 25.62 55.95
C ALA A 230 -21.93 24.44 54.97
N ALA A 231 -21.98 23.20 55.46
CA ALA A 231 -22.03 21.97 54.67
C ALA A 231 -23.26 21.95 53.74
N GLY A 232 -24.44 22.34 54.25
CA GLY A 232 -25.66 22.45 53.44
C GLY A 232 -25.60 23.51 52.32
N LYS A 233 -24.73 24.52 52.44
CA LYS A 233 -24.53 25.57 51.42
C LYS A 233 -23.43 25.24 50.42
N THR A 234 -22.65 24.17 50.65
CA THR A 234 -21.61 23.77 49.71
C THR A 234 -22.25 23.09 48.49
N VAL A 235 -22.08 23.70 47.31
CA VAL A 235 -22.53 23.08 46.05
C VAL A 235 -21.51 22.01 45.67
N LEU A 236 -21.98 20.76 45.48
CA LEU A 236 -21.15 19.68 44.95
C LEU A 236 -20.66 20.06 43.54
N ARG A 237 -19.40 20.46 43.42
CA ARG A 237 -18.78 20.72 42.13
C ARG A 237 -18.50 19.39 41.43
N ARG A 238 -19.31 19.08 40.41
CA ARG A 238 -19.00 18.00 39.47
C ARG A 238 -17.66 18.29 38.78
N SER A 239 -16.86 17.27 38.52
CA SER A 239 -15.58 17.44 37.84
C SER A 239 -15.77 18.10 36.47
N GLN A 240 -14.91 19.05 36.13
CA GLN A 240 -15.00 19.79 34.86
C GLN A 240 -15.02 18.84 33.65
N SER A 241 -14.33 17.70 33.73
CA SER A 241 -14.33 16.67 32.67
C SER A 241 -15.71 16.10 32.37
N LEU A 242 -16.58 15.94 33.38
CA LEU A 242 -17.93 15.42 33.21
C LEU A 242 -18.93 16.48 32.74
N THR A 243 -18.68 17.76 33.01
CA THR A 243 -19.44 18.88 32.43
C THR A 243 -19.04 19.08 30.97
N ASN A 244 -17.74 19.02 30.65
CA ASN A 244 -17.21 19.14 29.29
C ASN A 244 -17.70 18.05 28.33
N LEU A 245 -17.98 16.83 28.82
CA LEU A 245 -18.57 15.76 28.01
C LEU A 245 -20.05 16.00 27.63
N ARG A 246 -20.78 16.78 28.43
CA ARG A 246 -22.19 17.14 28.16
C ARG A 246 -22.27 18.28 27.14
N ASP A 247 -21.34 19.23 27.22
CA ASP A 247 -21.37 20.45 26.40
C ASP A 247 -20.71 20.28 25.02
N LYS A 248 -19.87 19.24 24.84
CA LYS A 248 -19.21 18.95 23.56
C LYS A 248 -19.43 17.48 23.20
N PRO A 249 -20.39 17.14 22.32
CA PRO A 249 -20.42 15.81 21.73
C PRO A 249 -19.07 15.58 21.04
N VAL A 250 -18.41 14.47 21.36
CA VAL A 250 -17.22 14.00 20.63
C VAL A 250 -17.59 14.02 19.15
N PRO A 251 -16.78 14.62 18.25
CA PRO A 251 -17.11 14.65 16.83
C PRO A 251 -17.17 13.20 16.34
N SER A 252 -18.40 12.69 16.25
CA SER A 252 -18.66 11.37 15.72
C SER A 252 -18.31 11.47 14.25
N ALA A 253 -17.20 10.84 13.86
CA ALA A 253 -16.81 10.76 12.46
C ALA A 253 -18.03 10.29 11.68
N VAL A 254 -18.52 11.13 10.76
CA VAL A 254 -19.76 10.89 10.03
C VAL A 254 -19.62 9.54 9.33
N LYS A 255 -20.43 8.57 9.76
CA LYS A 255 -20.33 7.20 9.30
C LYS A 255 -20.60 7.18 7.79
N GLY A 256 -19.63 6.71 7.01
CA GLY A 256 -19.70 6.68 5.55
C GLY A 256 -18.90 7.78 4.84
N GLN A 257 -18.39 8.79 5.55
CA GLN A 257 -17.41 9.73 4.98
C GLN A 257 -15.99 9.18 5.10
N VAL A 258 -15.22 9.36 4.03
CA VAL A 258 -13.80 9.01 4.00
C VAL A 258 -13.04 10.07 4.80
N PRO A 259 -12.20 9.68 5.78
CA PRO A 259 -11.36 10.62 6.49
C PRO A 259 -10.45 11.42 5.55
N GLN A 260 -10.33 12.72 5.81
CA GLN A 260 -9.55 13.68 5.02
C GLN A 260 -8.14 13.19 4.66
N TYR A 261 -7.43 12.54 5.60
CA TYR A 261 -6.07 12.04 5.35
C TYR A 261 -6.00 10.96 4.25
N LEU A 262 -7.07 10.21 4.01
CA LEU A 262 -7.13 9.24 2.92
C LEU A 262 -7.36 9.92 1.58
N GLU A 263 -8.12 11.01 1.56
CA GLU A 263 -8.33 11.83 0.37
C GLU A 263 -7.02 12.51 -0.03
N GLU A 264 -6.35 13.17 0.92
CA GLU A 264 -5.02 13.77 0.73
C GLU A 264 -3.99 12.73 0.25
N ARG A 265 -4.04 11.50 0.77
CA ARG A 265 -3.17 10.41 0.33
C ARG A 265 -3.43 9.98 -1.11
N LYS A 266 -4.69 9.92 -1.54
CA LYS A 266 -5.04 9.62 -2.95
C LYS A 266 -4.51 10.72 -3.87
N GLU A 267 -4.61 11.97 -3.45
CA GLU A 267 -4.06 13.09 -4.22
C GLU A 267 -2.54 13.05 -4.32
N GLN A 268 -1.86 12.70 -3.22
CA GLN A 268 -0.41 12.48 -3.23
C GLN A 268 -0.02 11.39 -4.24
N TRP A 269 -0.68 10.24 -4.22
CA TRP A 269 -0.43 9.18 -5.21
C TRP A 269 -0.73 9.60 -6.64
N ARG A 270 -1.77 10.41 -6.86
CA ARG A 270 -2.08 10.95 -8.19
C ARG A 270 -0.97 11.88 -8.68
N LYS A 271 -0.50 12.79 -7.83
CA LYS A 271 0.63 13.70 -8.13
C LYS A 271 1.91 12.91 -8.43
N GLU A 272 2.25 11.96 -7.57
CA GLU A 272 3.44 11.11 -7.75
C GLU A 272 3.35 10.25 -9.02
N LYS A 273 2.16 9.73 -9.37
CA LYS A 273 1.95 9.00 -10.61
C LYS A 273 2.10 9.89 -11.84
N GLU A 274 1.62 11.12 -11.77
CA GLU A 274 1.80 12.10 -12.84
C GLU A 274 3.27 12.51 -12.99
N GLU A 275 3.96 12.77 -11.90
CA GLU A 275 5.40 13.07 -11.89
C GLU A 275 6.21 11.89 -12.42
N ARG A 276 5.91 10.65 -11.99
CA ARG A 276 6.51 9.44 -12.55
C ARG A 276 6.25 9.30 -14.03
N ARG A 277 5.06 9.69 -14.53
CA ARG A 277 4.74 9.66 -15.97
C ARG A 277 5.48 10.76 -16.74
N ARG A 278 5.67 11.94 -16.15
CA ARG A 278 6.44 13.05 -16.74
C ARG A 278 7.92 12.72 -16.83
N ASN A 279 8.45 12.09 -15.79
CA ASN A 279 9.85 11.68 -15.67
C ASN A 279 10.12 10.31 -16.28
N ALA A 280 9.09 9.56 -16.68
CA ALA A 280 9.28 8.30 -17.38
C ALA A 280 9.96 8.61 -18.71
N PRO A 281 11.16 8.06 -18.97
CA PRO A 281 11.78 8.22 -20.27
C PRO A 281 10.85 7.61 -21.33
N ASP A 282 10.67 8.32 -22.45
CA ASP A 282 9.82 7.86 -23.54
C ASP A 282 10.25 6.45 -23.96
N PRO A 283 9.33 5.47 -24.05
CA PRO A 283 9.67 4.09 -24.38
C PRO A 283 10.24 3.93 -25.80
N THR A 284 10.11 4.98 -26.61
CA THR A 284 10.64 5.06 -27.98
C THR A 284 12.13 5.38 -28.02
N ILE A 285 12.71 5.94 -26.95
CA ILE A 285 14.12 6.35 -26.90
C ILE A 285 14.99 5.11 -26.66
N PRO A 286 15.85 4.72 -27.61
CA PRO A 286 16.78 3.62 -27.39
C PRO A 286 17.78 3.96 -26.27
N ALA A 287 18.16 2.96 -25.47
CA ALA A 287 19.15 3.15 -24.41
C ALA A 287 20.48 3.67 -24.98
N GLY A 288 21.12 4.63 -24.29
CA GLY A 288 22.38 5.23 -24.75
C GLY A 288 22.23 6.13 -25.99
N HIS A 289 21.01 6.59 -26.30
CA HIS A 289 20.76 7.55 -27.37
C HIS A 289 20.05 8.78 -26.81
N THR A 290 20.32 9.93 -27.42
CA THR A 290 19.71 11.22 -27.10
C THR A 290 18.95 11.74 -28.31
N LEU A 291 17.81 12.40 -28.10
CA LEU A 291 17.07 13.06 -29.16
C LEU A 291 17.89 14.25 -29.67
N MET A 292 18.21 14.26 -30.97
CA MET A 292 18.87 15.38 -31.63
C MET A 292 17.92 16.58 -31.68
N SER A 293 18.44 17.80 -31.49
CA SER A 293 17.60 18.99 -31.55
C SER A 293 17.06 19.21 -32.97
N GLU A 294 15.90 19.85 -33.07
CA GLU A 294 15.24 20.09 -34.35
C GLU A 294 16.05 21.01 -35.27
N THR A 295 16.75 21.99 -34.71
CA THR A 295 17.62 22.91 -35.45
C THR A 295 18.81 22.18 -36.03
N GLU A 296 19.53 21.40 -35.22
CA GLU A 296 20.67 20.59 -35.68
C GLU A 296 20.22 19.56 -36.73
N ARG A 297 19.03 18.99 -36.59
CA ARG A 297 18.42 18.09 -37.58
C ARG A 297 18.20 18.75 -38.92
N GLN A 298 17.65 19.96 -38.93
CA GLN A 298 17.38 20.68 -40.16
C GLN A 298 18.69 21.12 -40.84
N GLU A 299 19.68 21.58 -40.07
CA GLU A 299 21.00 21.95 -40.58
C GLU A 299 21.71 20.76 -41.24
N THR A 300 21.77 19.61 -40.56
CA THR A 300 22.35 18.36 -41.10
C THR A 300 21.59 17.86 -42.32
N LEU A 301 20.26 17.94 -42.33
CA LEU A 301 19.46 17.58 -43.49
C LEU A 301 19.75 18.49 -44.70
N ASN A 302 19.95 19.79 -44.46
CA ASN A 302 20.25 20.74 -45.52
C ASN A 302 21.66 20.50 -46.10
N SER A 303 22.67 20.27 -45.26
CA SER A 303 24.02 19.94 -45.73
C SER A 303 24.06 18.62 -46.51
N LEU A 304 23.30 17.61 -46.08
CA LEU A 304 23.14 16.37 -46.84
C LEU A 304 22.46 16.59 -48.20
N LYS A 305 21.45 17.46 -48.29
CA LYS A 305 20.82 17.81 -49.58
C LYS A 305 21.76 18.56 -50.51
N GLU A 306 22.59 19.45 -49.98
CA GLU A 306 23.60 20.17 -50.75
C GLU A 306 24.67 19.22 -51.29
N THR A 307 25.21 18.36 -50.44
CA THR A 307 26.18 17.33 -50.88
C THR A 307 25.58 16.37 -51.91
N HIS A 308 24.33 15.93 -51.72
CA HIS A 308 23.61 15.13 -52.71
C HIS A 308 23.54 15.83 -54.07
N ARG A 309 23.14 17.12 -54.11
CA ARG A 309 23.09 17.90 -55.36
C ARG A 309 24.47 17.96 -56.03
N SER A 310 25.52 18.22 -55.25
CA SER A 310 26.90 18.26 -55.76
C SER A 310 27.33 16.92 -56.36
N LEU A 311 27.07 15.80 -55.68
CA LEU A 311 27.39 14.46 -56.18
C LEU A 311 26.61 14.11 -57.46
N VAL A 312 25.33 14.49 -57.53
CA VAL A 312 24.53 14.33 -58.75
C VAL A 312 25.12 15.16 -59.89
N THR A 313 25.50 16.41 -59.66
CA THR A 313 26.13 17.24 -60.70
C THR A 313 27.47 16.65 -61.17
N GLU A 314 28.26 16.08 -60.24
CA GLU A 314 29.52 15.42 -60.58
C GLU A 314 29.27 14.16 -61.41
N LEU A 315 28.30 13.33 -61.03
CA LEU A 315 27.93 12.13 -61.76
C LEU A 315 27.45 12.46 -63.18
N LEU A 316 26.63 13.51 -63.33
CA LEU A 316 26.15 13.98 -64.63
C LEU A 316 27.27 14.60 -65.49
N SER A 317 28.37 15.03 -64.88
CA SER A 317 29.54 15.55 -65.60
C SER A 317 30.45 14.46 -66.19
N LEU A 318 30.26 13.19 -65.78
CA LEU A 318 31.07 12.09 -66.28
C LEU A 318 30.76 11.78 -67.77
N PRO A 319 31.76 11.32 -68.55
CA PRO A 319 31.53 10.90 -69.93
C PRO A 319 30.49 9.78 -70.02
N LEU A 320 29.61 9.85 -71.02
CA LEU A 320 28.55 8.85 -71.24
C LEU A 320 29.09 7.44 -71.52
N LYS A 321 30.28 7.36 -72.14
CA LYS A 321 30.96 6.09 -72.43
C LYS A 321 31.93 5.75 -71.30
N ALA A 322 31.75 4.55 -70.74
CA ALA A 322 32.55 4.05 -69.63
C ALA A 322 33.65 3.09 -70.10
N ASP A 323 34.43 3.49 -71.12
CA ASP A 323 35.41 2.59 -71.76
C ASP A 323 36.68 2.39 -70.91
N ASN A 324 36.94 3.30 -69.97
CA ASN A 324 38.10 3.26 -69.07
C ASN A 324 37.70 2.76 -67.68
N LEU A 325 38.47 1.81 -67.12
CA LEU A 325 38.27 1.32 -65.74
C LEU A 325 38.24 2.44 -64.69
N SER A 326 39.02 3.51 -64.89
CA SER A 326 39.03 4.68 -63.98
C SER A 326 37.69 5.44 -63.98
N VAL A 327 37.02 5.54 -65.13
CA VAL A 327 35.70 6.19 -65.22
C VAL A 327 34.64 5.30 -64.60
N GLN A 328 34.73 3.98 -64.82
CA GLN A 328 33.84 2.99 -64.18
C GLN A 328 33.97 3.01 -62.65
N SER A 329 35.20 3.02 -62.12
CA SER A 329 35.43 3.06 -60.67
C SER A 329 35.00 4.38 -60.04
N ARG A 330 35.28 5.53 -60.70
CA ARG A 330 34.79 6.85 -60.27
C ARG A 330 33.26 6.88 -60.22
N ARG A 331 32.59 6.35 -61.24
CA ARG A 331 31.12 6.27 -61.29
C ARG A 331 30.57 5.39 -60.16
N ALA A 332 31.08 4.18 -60.00
CA ALA A 332 30.66 3.28 -58.92
C ALA A 332 30.89 3.89 -57.53
N TYR A 333 31.99 4.63 -57.34
CA TYR A 333 32.23 5.38 -56.11
C TYR A 333 31.15 6.45 -55.88
N LEU A 334 30.83 7.27 -56.88
CA LEU A 334 29.77 8.28 -56.77
C LEU A 334 28.42 7.65 -56.48
N ASP A 335 28.05 6.56 -57.16
CA ASP A 335 26.80 5.83 -56.92
C ASP A 335 26.74 5.30 -55.48
N SER A 336 27.84 4.71 -54.97
CA SER A 336 27.91 4.23 -53.58
C SER A 336 27.76 5.37 -52.57
N ARG A 337 28.44 6.49 -52.79
CA ARG A 337 28.39 7.64 -51.90
C ARG A 337 27.02 8.31 -51.93
N LEU A 338 26.39 8.36 -53.10
CA LEU A 338 25.05 8.90 -53.28
C LEU A 338 24.03 8.04 -52.52
N SER A 339 24.15 6.71 -52.58
CA SER A 339 23.29 5.81 -51.79
C SER A 339 23.44 6.02 -50.28
N GLU A 340 24.66 6.21 -49.78
CA GLU A 340 24.92 6.52 -48.36
C GLU A 340 24.29 7.86 -47.94
N VAL A 341 24.40 8.89 -48.79
CA VAL A 341 23.80 10.21 -48.53
C VAL A 341 22.27 10.14 -48.59
N GLU A 342 21.69 9.38 -49.51
CA GLU A 342 20.23 9.18 -49.58
C GLU A 342 19.69 8.45 -48.34
N GLU A 343 20.40 7.43 -47.85
CA GLU A 343 20.06 6.77 -46.60
C GLU A 343 20.14 7.74 -45.42
N ALA A 344 21.18 8.57 -45.35
CA ALA A 344 21.30 9.61 -44.33
C ALA A 344 20.14 10.61 -44.43
N ILE A 345 19.83 11.13 -45.63
CA ILE A 345 18.69 12.04 -45.85
C ILE A 345 17.39 11.40 -45.37
N LYS A 346 17.17 10.11 -45.65
CA LYS A 346 15.98 9.36 -45.21
C LYS A 346 15.90 9.22 -43.69
N ILE A 347 17.04 9.13 -43.00
CA ILE A 347 17.09 9.12 -41.53
C ILE A 347 16.76 10.51 -40.99
N PHE A 348 17.43 11.55 -41.51
CA PHE A 348 17.27 12.92 -41.04
C PHE A 348 15.98 13.60 -41.52
N SER A 349 15.28 13.05 -42.50
CA SER A 349 13.96 13.53 -42.93
C SER A 349 12.85 13.20 -41.94
N ARG A 350 13.09 12.29 -40.99
CA ARG A 350 12.13 11.94 -39.93
C ARG A 350 12.04 13.06 -38.89
N ASP A 351 10.87 13.21 -38.26
CA ASP A 351 10.64 14.25 -37.25
C ASP A 351 11.51 14.07 -35.98
N LYS A 352 11.86 12.83 -35.64
CA LYS A 352 12.67 12.50 -34.46
C LYS A 352 13.86 11.65 -34.86
N VAL A 353 15.06 12.15 -34.57
CA VAL A 353 16.33 11.46 -34.83
C VAL A 353 17.04 11.26 -33.50
N TYR A 354 17.44 10.03 -33.22
CA TYR A 354 18.17 9.68 -32.01
C TYR A 354 19.64 9.45 -32.37
N VAL A 355 20.53 10.15 -31.68
CA VAL A 355 21.97 10.05 -31.87
C VAL A 355 22.56 9.30 -30.69
N LYS A 356 23.46 8.35 -30.96
CA LYS A 356 24.17 7.61 -29.93
C LYS A 356 25.11 8.57 -29.18
N ILE A 357 25.07 8.55 -27.86
CA ILE A 357 26.04 9.31 -27.07
C ILE A 357 27.36 8.53 -27.02
N ASP A 358 28.42 9.12 -27.57
CA ASP A 358 29.77 8.61 -27.40
C ASP A 358 30.23 8.97 -25.98
N SER A 359 30.13 7.99 -25.06
CA SER A 359 30.62 8.09 -23.68
C SER A 359 31.97 7.41 -23.52
#